data_AF-A0A9D0HQ07-F1
#
_entry.id   AF-A0A9D0HQ07-F1
#
_cell.length_a   1.000
_cell.length_b   1.000
_cell.length_c   1.000
_cell.angle_alpha   90.00
_cell.angle_beta   90.00
_cell.angle_gamma   90.00
#
_symmetry.space_group_name_H-M   'P 1'
#
loop_
_entity.id
_entity.type
_entity.pdbx_description
1 polymer ?
#
loop_
_entity_poly.entity_id
_entity_poly.type
_entity_poly.pdbx_seq_one_letter_code
_entity_poly.pdbx_strand_id
1 'polypeptide(L)'
;MQTYFKYLLLIAIFTANLFACALCRADTPVVTVDTNITAETRATHFSVKWSFHPKFISQMIMYDDNKNGILDKPEQEQIQKALEDYIKQYNYLARVSYTPFDSNKSKDVTIKPNSTKLYLDKKTMYYLFDFDADILLQEGYALEVIFMDMYGNFNFMTRDT
;
A
#
# COMPACT_ATOMS: atom_id res chain seq x y z
N MET A 1 31.60 42.77 -5.45
CA MET A 1 30.15 42.66 -5.17
C MET A 1 29.47 41.58 -6.02
N GLN A 2 29.82 41.45 -7.30
CA GLN A 2 29.21 40.48 -8.24
C GLN A 2 29.48 38.99 -7.93
N THR A 3 30.61 38.65 -7.29
CA THR A 3 30.98 37.26 -6.96
C THR A 3 30.16 36.71 -5.78
N TYR A 4 29.89 37.51 -4.76
CA TYR A 4 29.10 37.11 -3.59
C TYR A 4 27.65 36.81 -3.94
N PHE A 5 27.07 37.54 -4.88
CA PHE A 5 25.72 37.29 -5.40
C PHE A 5 25.62 35.92 -6.11
N LYS A 6 26.67 35.53 -6.85
CA LYS A 6 26.73 34.21 -7.51
C LYS A 6 26.79 33.06 -6.51
N TYR A 7 27.56 33.23 -5.43
CA TYR A 7 27.62 32.23 -4.34
C TYR A 7 26.31 32.14 -3.57
N LEU A 8 25.64 33.27 -3.30
CA LEU A 8 24.30 33.30 -2.69
C LEU A 8 23.25 32.59 -3.56
N LEU A 9 23.27 32.80 -4.87
CA LEU A 9 22.37 32.13 -5.80
C LEU A 9 22.62 30.61 -5.84
N LEU A 10 23.89 30.19 -5.85
CA LEU A 10 24.28 28.77 -5.79
C LEU A 10 23.81 28.11 -4.49
N ILE A 11 24.01 28.77 -3.34
CA ILE A 11 23.55 28.26 -2.04
C ILE A 11 22.02 28.15 -2.01
N ALA A 12 21.30 29.15 -2.54
CA ALA A 12 19.84 29.12 -2.61
C ALA A 12 19.33 27.92 -3.44
N ILE A 13 19.91 27.67 -4.62
CA ILE A 13 19.54 26.53 -5.48
C ILE A 13 19.86 25.19 -4.79
N PHE A 14 21.01 25.07 -4.11
CA PHE A 14 21.36 23.85 -3.39
C PHE A 14 20.41 23.58 -2.22
N THR A 15 20.03 24.60 -1.45
CA THR A 15 19.08 24.43 -0.34
C THR A 15 17.68 24.07 -0.82
N ALA A 16 17.20 24.63 -1.93
CA ALA A 16 15.88 24.31 -2.49
C ALA A 16 15.74 22.82 -2.87
N ASN A 17 16.82 22.18 -3.35
CA ASN A 17 16.81 20.76 -3.70
C ASN A 17 16.85 19.83 -2.47
N LEU A 18 17.47 20.26 -1.36
CA LEU A 18 17.54 19.47 -0.12
C LEU A 18 16.19 19.36 0.59
N PHE A 19 15.32 20.37 0.46
CA PHE A 19 13.98 20.36 1.07
C PHE A 19 12.90 19.73 0.18
N ALA A 20 13.15 19.56 -1.13
CA ALA A 20 12.18 18.97 -2.04
C ALA A 20 11.81 17.52 -1.68
N CYS A 21 12.78 16.69 -1.28
CA CYS A 21 12.52 15.30 -0.87
C CYS A 21 11.76 15.17 0.47
N ALA A 22 11.88 16.17 1.36
CA ALA A 22 11.17 16.16 2.63
C ALA A 22 9.67 16.48 2.45
N LEU A 23 9.34 17.38 1.51
CA LEU A 23 7.96 17.70 1.15
C LEU A 23 7.25 16.50 0.52
N CYS A 24 7.89 15.78 -0.41
CA CYS A 24 7.27 14.62 -1.07
C CYS A 24 6.86 13.49 -0.09
N ARG A 25 7.61 13.28 1.00
CA ARG A 25 7.25 12.28 2.02
C ARG A 25 6.11 12.73 2.93
N ALA A 26 5.93 14.04 3.14
CA ALA A 26 4.91 14.55 4.04
C ALA A 26 3.48 14.28 3.52
N ASP A 27 3.33 14.13 2.20
CA ASP A 27 2.05 13.94 1.53
C ASP A 27 1.77 12.48 1.12
N THR A 28 2.66 11.52 1.45
CA THR A 28 2.42 10.10 1.16
C THR A 28 1.17 9.60 1.90
N PRO A 29 0.17 9.06 1.18
CA PRO A 29 -1.04 8.52 1.78
C PRO A 29 -0.76 7.40 2.79
N VAL A 30 -1.34 7.54 3.98
CA VAL A 30 -1.32 6.47 5.01
C VAL A 30 -2.43 5.47 4.72
N VAL A 31 -2.07 4.19 4.69
CA VAL A 31 -2.98 3.05 4.51
C VAL A 31 -2.90 2.17 5.73
N THR A 32 -4.02 2.02 6.44
CA THR A 32 -4.10 1.07 7.55
C THR A 32 -4.45 -0.31 7.02
N VAL A 33 -3.73 -1.34 7.47
CA VAL A 33 -3.91 -2.71 7.03
C VAL A 33 -4.38 -3.58 8.19
N ASP A 34 -5.54 -4.19 8.02
CA ASP A 34 -6.06 -5.23 8.89
C ASP A 34 -5.95 -6.57 8.12
N THR A 35 -5.34 -7.60 8.72
CA THR A 35 -5.15 -8.92 8.07
C THR A 35 -5.72 -10.02 8.96
N ASN A 36 -6.69 -10.77 8.44
CA ASN A 36 -7.20 -11.98 9.07
C ASN A 36 -6.59 -13.21 8.40
N ILE A 37 -6.12 -14.16 9.20
CA ILE A 37 -5.45 -15.38 8.73
C ILE A 37 -6.18 -16.58 9.30
N THR A 38 -6.64 -17.46 8.43
CA THR A 38 -7.37 -18.68 8.82
C THR A 38 -6.65 -19.91 8.26
N ALA A 39 -6.31 -20.85 9.13
CA ALA A 39 -5.78 -22.15 8.71
C ALA A 39 -6.89 -23.02 8.14
N GLU A 40 -6.77 -23.46 6.90
CA GLU A 40 -7.66 -24.44 6.28
C GLU A 40 -6.97 -25.80 6.14
N THR A 41 -7.74 -26.82 5.74
CA THR A 41 -7.25 -28.20 5.63
C THR A 41 -6.09 -28.37 4.62
N ARG A 42 -6.01 -27.52 3.60
CA ARG A 42 -5.05 -27.66 2.49
C ARG A 42 -4.25 -26.39 2.17
N ALA A 43 -4.60 -25.27 2.79
CA ALA A 43 -4.03 -23.96 2.52
C ALA A 43 -4.22 -23.06 3.74
N THR A 44 -3.62 -21.88 3.70
CA THR A 44 -3.90 -20.82 4.67
C THR A 44 -4.57 -19.67 3.93
N HIS A 45 -5.77 -19.31 4.38
CA HIS A 45 -6.56 -18.24 3.81
C HIS A 45 -6.17 -16.90 4.46
N PHE A 46 -6.02 -15.88 3.62
CA PHE A 46 -5.76 -14.51 4.05
C PHE A 46 -6.89 -13.61 3.56
N SER A 47 -7.48 -12.85 4.48
CA SER A 47 -8.39 -11.76 4.15
C SER A 47 -7.77 -10.45 4.58
N VAL A 48 -7.46 -9.60 3.60
CA VAL A 48 -6.74 -8.33 3.83
C VAL A 48 -7.65 -7.17 3.54
N LYS A 49 -7.69 -6.21 4.47
CA LYS A 49 -8.44 -4.96 4.32
C LYS A 49 -7.50 -3.77 4.46
N TRP A 50 -7.42 -2.98 3.40
CA TRP A 50 -6.78 -1.68 3.39
C TRP A 50 -7.81 -0.60 3.65
N SER A 51 -7.50 0.32 4.56
CA SER A 51 -8.30 1.50 4.88
C SER A 51 -7.48 2.74 4.57
N PHE A 52 -7.87 3.49 3.56
CA PHE A 52 -7.15 4.69 3.15
C PHE A 52 -7.54 5.87 4.03
N HIS A 53 -6.55 6.64 4.51
CA HIS A 53 -6.83 7.84 5.28
C HIS A 53 -7.69 8.83 4.46
N PRO A 54 -8.70 9.52 5.04
CA PRO A 54 -9.63 10.37 4.29
C PRO A 54 -8.98 11.46 3.40
N LYS A 55 -7.77 11.92 3.76
CA LYS A 55 -6.99 12.84 2.92
C LYS A 55 -6.67 12.26 1.53
N PHE A 56 -6.44 10.96 1.42
CA PHE A 56 -6.24 10.30 0.13
C PHE A 56 -7.44 10.49 -0.79
N ILE A 57 -8.65 10.41 -0.25
CA ILE A 57 -9.90 10.54 -1.03
C ILE A 57 -10.01 11.93 -1.66
N SER A 58 -9.57 12.96 -0.95
CA SER A 58 -9.58 14.32 -1.48
C SER A 58 -8.66 14.50 -2.70
N GLN A 59 -7.62 13.67 -2.83
CA GLN A 59 -6.73 13.66 -4.00
C GLN A 59 -7.36 12.89 -5.18
N MET A 60 -8.28 11.96 -4.90
CA MET A 60 -8.97 11.17 -5.92
C MET A 60 -10.06 11.93 -6.68
N ILE A 61 -10.30 13.21 -6.36
CA ILE A 61 -11.26 14.07 -7.09
C ILE A 61 -10.92 14.20 -8.58
N MET A 62 -9.68 13.88 -8.98
CA MET A 62 -9.31 13.80 -10.39
C MET A 62 -10.06 12.72 -11.19
N TYR A 63 -10.67 11.75 -10.50
CA TYR A 63 -11.52 10.71 -11.09
C TYR A 63 -13.02 11.06 -11.04
N ASP A 64 -13.40 12.19 -10.44
CA ASP A 64 -14.79 12.70 -10.47
C ASP A 64 -15.07 13.35 -11.84
N ASP A 65 -15.34 12.50 -12.82
CA ASP A 65 -15.53 12.87 -14.23
C ASP A 65 -16.78 13.73 -14.40
N ASN A 66 -17.82 13.45 -13.61
CA ASN A 66 -19.10 14.13 -13.69
C ASN A 66 -19.18 15.41 -12.83
N LYS A 67 -18.15 15.66 -11.99
CA LYS A 67 -17.94 16.84 -11.14
C LYS A 67 -19.04 17.06 -10.12
N ASN A 68 -19.66 15.99 -9.63
CA ASN A 68 -20.72 16.06 -8.63
C ASN A 68 -20.19 16.07 -7.18
N GLY A 69 -18.87 15.94 -6.99
CA GLY A 69 -18.20 15.95 -5.69
C GLY A 69 -18.30 14.63 -4.92
N ILE A 70 -18.78 13.55 -5.55
CA ILE A 70 -18.79 12.19 -5.02
C ILE A 70 -18.12 11.24 -6.00
N LEU A 71 -17.52 10.15 -5.50
CA LEU A 71 -16.93 9.12 -6.35
C LEU A 71 -17.98 8.04 -6.61
N ASP A 72 -18.63 8.10 -7.77
CA ASP A 72 -19.65 7.15 -8.18
C ASP A 72 -19.04 5.79 -8.56
N LYS A 73 -19.89 4.77 -8.71
CA LYS A 73 -19.43 3.41 -8.99
C LYS A 73 -18.46 3.31 -10.19
N PRO A 74 -18.71 3.95 -11.36
CA PRO A 74 -17.78 3.90 -12.48
C PRO A 74 -16.40 4.50 -12.14
N GLU A 75 -16.37 5.56 -11.34
CA GLU A 75 -15.14 6.25 -10.94
C GLU A 75 -14.37 5.42 -9.90
N GLN A 76 -15.08 4.78 -8.97
CA GLN A 76 -14.51 3.79 -8.06
C GLN A 76 -13.89 2.60 -8.82
N GLU A 77 -14.52 2.14 -9.91
CA GLU A 77 -13.98 1.08 -10.77
C GLU A 77 -12.69 1.53 -11.48
N GLN A 78 -12.63 2.79 -11.96
CA GLN A 78 -11.40 3.36 -12.53
C GLN A 78 -10.28 3.44 -11.48
N ILE A 79 -10.59 3.90 -10.26
CA ILE A 79 -9.62 3.96 -9.16
C ILE A 79 -9.14 2.56 -8.78
N GLN A 80 -10.05 1.60 -8.65
CA GLN A 80 -9.69 0.21 -8.37
C GLN A 80 -8.76 -0.33 -9.44
N LYS A 81 -9.06 -0.08 -10.71
CA LYS A 81 -8.21 -0.50 -11.82
C LYS A 81 -6.82 0.12 -11.74
N ALA A 82 -6.72 1.42 -11.51
CA ALA A 82 -5.44 2.12 -11.38
C ALA A 82 -4.60 1.58 -10.22
N LEU A 83 -5.25 1.35 -9.06
CA LEU A 83 -4.62 0.73 -7.89
C LEU A 83 -4.11 -0.68 -8.23
N GLU A 84 -4.96 -1.51 -8.83
CA GLU A 84 -4.62 -2.89 -9.19
C GLU A 84 -3.50 -2.99 -10.23
N ASP A 85 -3.52 -2.13 -11.25
CA ASP A 85 -2.48 -2.08 -12.29
C ASP A 85 -1.10 -1.79 -11.67
N TYR A 86 -1.05 -1.03 -10.58
CA TYR A 86 0.13 -0.77 -9.79
C TYR A 86 0.51 -1.95 -8.87
N ILE A 87 -0.36 -2.32 -7.94
CA ILE A 87 0.02 -3.26 -6.85
C ILE A 87 0.26 -4.69 -7.34
N LYS A 88 -0.38 -5.12 -8.44
CA LYS A 88 -0.19 -6.47 -9.01
C LYS A 88 1.25 -6.73 -9.45
N GLN A 89 1.96 -5.69 -9.89
CA GLN A 89 3.35 -5.78 -10.32
C GLN A 89 4.32 -6.00 -9.14
N TYR A 90 3.87 -5.70 -7.93
CA TYR A 90 4.69 -5.68 -6.71
C TYR A 90 4.12 -6.61 -5.63
N ASN A 91 3.51 -7.73 -6.02
CA ASN A 91 2.96 -8.73 -5.11
C ASN A 91 2.00 -8.12 -4.07
N TYR A 92 1.11 -7.24 -4.51
CA TYR A 92 0.17 -6.51 -3.63
C TYR A 92 0.86 -5.65 -2.56
N LEU A 93 2.07 -5.17 -2.85
CA LEU A 93 2.92 -4.42 -1.92
C LEU A 93 3.12 -5.16 -0.59
N ALA A 94 3.15 -6.50 -0.65
CA ALA A 94 3.27 -7.35 0.51
C ALA A 94 4.32 -8.44 0.30
N ARG A 95 5.09 -8.70 1.35
CA ARG A 95 5.91 -9.90 1.50
C ARG A 95 5.23 -10.80 2.52
N VAL A 96 4.92 -12.02 2.10
CA VAL A 96 4.45 -13.09 2.98
C VAL A 96 5.50 -14.19 2.91
N SER A 97 6.11 -14.50 4.06
CA SER A 97 7.16 -15.51 4.16
C SER A 97 6.84 -16.51 5.27
N TYR A 98 7.16 -17.78 5.02
CA TYR A 98 6.93 -18.88 5.96
C TYR A 98 8.21 -19.67 6.18
N THR A 99 8.73 -19.66 7.40
CA THR A 99 10.10 -20.11 7.71
C THR A 99 10.12 -21.08 8.89
N PRO A 100 10.67 -22.30 8.76
CA PRO A 100 10.93 -23.17 9.90
C PRO A 100 11.95 -22.53 10.85
N PHE A 101 11.77 -22.63 12.17
CA PHE A 101 12.69 -22.02 13.15
C PHE A 101 14.11 -22.58 13.11
N ASP A 102 14.29 -23.81 12.62
CA ASP A 102 15.58 -24.49 12.50
C ASP A 102 16.26 -24.28 11.14
N SER A 103 15.69 -23.44 10.27
CA SER A 103 16.12 -23.25 8.89
C SER A 103 16.24 -21.77 8.54
N ASN A 104 17.25 -21.44 7.74
CA ASN A 104 17.39 -20.11 7.14
C ASN A 104 16.69 -19.99 5.78
N LYS A 105 15.94 -21.02 5.35
CA LYS A 105 15.20 -21.03 4.08
C LYS A 105 13.73 -20.69 4.33
N SER A 106 13.29 -19.55 3.82
CA SER A 106 11.89 -19.13 3.80
C SER A 106 11.18 -19.65 2.53
N LYS A 107 9.88 -19.94 2.65
CA LYS A 107 8.97 -20.06 1.51
C LYS A 107 8.27 -18.71 1.34
N ASP A 108 8.61 -17.99 0.28
CA ASP A 108 7.94 -16.75 -0.10
C ASP A 108 6.64 -17.06 -0.85
N VAL A 109 5.57 -16.35 -0.53
CA VAL A 109 4.24 -16.54 -1.12
C VAL A 109 3.99 -15.49 -2.20
N THR A 110 3.70 -15.97 -3.42
CA THR A 110 3.12 -15.12 -4.47
C THR A 110 1.63 -14.94 -4.21
N ILE A 111 1.21 -13.69 -4.03
CA ILE A 111 -0.18 -13.32 -3.78
C ILE A 111 -0.95 -13.33 -5.09
N LYS A 112 -1.98 -14.17 -5.15
CA LYS A 112 -2.93 -14.24 -6.26
C LYS A 112 -4.33 -14.15 -5.66
N PRO A 113 -4.96 -12.96 -5.67
CA PRO A 113 -6.26 -12.84 -5.05
C PRO A 113 -7.34 -13.60 -5.79
N ASN A 114 -8.20 -14.25 -5.01
CA ASN A 114 -9.40 -14.93 -5.47
C ASN A 114 -10.56 -13.92 -5.56
N SER A 115 -10.51 -12.85 -4.76
CA SER A 115 -11.48 -11.76 -4.72
C SER A 115 -10.73 -10.43 -4.55
N THR A 116 -11.25 -9.37 -5.17
CA THR A 116 -10.84 -7.99 -4.87
C THR A 116 -12.08 -7.08 -4.88
N LYS A 117 -12.09 -6.06 -4.03
CA LYS A 117 -13.18 -5.08 -4.00
C LYS A 117 -12.70 -3.75 -3.44
N LEU A 118 -12.88 -2.69 -4.21
CA LEU A 118 -12.81 -1.33 -3.71
C LEU A 118 -14.22 -0.80 -3.41
N TYR A 119 -14.38 -0.10 -2.30
CA TYR A 119 -15.60 0.65 -2.04
C TYR A 119 -15.34 1.87 -1.17
N LEU A 120 -16.22 2.86 -1.30
CA LEU A 120 -16.27 4.02 -0.41
C LEU A 120 -17.36 3.81 0.65
N ASP A 121 -17.01 3.98 1.92
CA ASP A 121 -18.00 4.13 3.00
C ASP A 121 -17.72 5.47 3.72
N LYS A 122 -18.71 6.36 3.63
CA LYS A 122 -18.64 7.77 4.05
C LYS A 122 -17.48 8.52 3.39
N LYS A 123 -16.37 8.69 4.10
CA LYS A 123 -15.16 9.43 3.64
C LYS A 123 -13.91 8.55 3.67
N THR A 124 -14.10 7.24 3.75
CA THR A 124 -13.00 6.28 3.82
C THR A 124 -13.17 5.30 2.67
N MET A 125 -12.13 5.18 1.87
CA MET A 125 -12.04 4.14 0.84
C MET A 125 -11.44 2.90 1.47
N TYR A 126 -11.97 1.76 1.07
CA TYR A 126 -11.49 0.46 1.48
C TYR A 126 -11.14 -0.34 0.25
N TYR A 127 -10.03 -1.06 0.32
CA TYR A 127 -9.68 -2.07 -0.67
C TYR A 127 -9.51 -3.40 0.03
N LEU A 128 -10.28 -4.40 -0.40
CA LEU A 128 -10.30 -5.73 0.17
C LEU A 128 -9.77 -6.70 -0.87
N PHE A 129 -8.98 -7.66 -0.44
CA PHE A 129 -8.59 -8.78 -1.26
C PHE A 129 -8.37 -10.01 -0.40
N ASP A 130 -8.83 -11.15 -0.94
CA ASP A 130 -8.65 -12.44 -0.29
C ASP A 130 -7.77 -13.33 -1.17
N PHE A 131 -6.89 -14.13 -0.57
CA PHE A 131 -6.06 -15.09 -1.29
C PHE A 131 -5.74 -16.31 -0.44
N ASP A 132 -5.48 -17.43 -1.11
CA ASP A 132 -5.03 -18.66 -0.47
C ASP A 132 -3.53 -18.84 -0.70
N ALA A 133 -2.79 -19.01 0.39
CA ALA A 133 -1.39 -19.41 0.34
C ALA A 133 -1.29 -20.94 0.49
N ASP A 134 -0.48 -21.56 -0.38
CA ASP A 134 -0.09 -22.97 -0.28
C ASP A 134 0.89 -23.18 0.89
N ILE A 135 0.46 -22.85 2.11
CA ILE A 135 1.18 -23.06 3.36
C ILE A 135 0.21 -23.69 4.36
N LEU A 136 0.72 -24.60 5.18
CA LEU A 136 -0.01 -25.18 6.29
C LEU A 136 0.61 -24.67 7.58
N LEU A 137 -0.15 -23.87 8.33
CA LEU A 137 0.30 -23.35 9.62
C LEU A 137 0.52 -24.51 10.58
N GLN A 138 1.71 -24.59 11.13
CA GLN A 138 2.11 -25.61 12.09
C GLN A 138 3.12 -25.05 13.08
N GLU A 139 3.24 -25.69 14.23
CA GLU A 139 4.21 -25.30 15.25
C GLU A 139 5.65 -25.43 14.71
N GLY A 140 6.55 -24.59 15.25
CA GLY A 140 7.95 -24.57 14.83
C GLY A 140 8.23 -23.72 13.57
N TYR A 141 7.25 -22.94 13.10
CA TYR A 141 7.38 -22.06 11.94
C TYR A 141 7.00 -20.62 12.28
N ALA A 142 7.69 -19.66 11.66
CA ALA A 142 7.33 -18.25 11.64
C ALA A 142 6.54 -17.94 10.37
N LEU A 143 5.38 -17.30 10.52
CA LEU A 143 4.70 -16.60 9.43
C LEU A 143 4.95 -15.11 9.59
N GLU A 144 5.54 -14.50 8.57
CA GLU A 144 5.78 -13.06 8.50
C GLU A 144 4.96 -12.45 7.37
N VAL A 145 4.22 -11.38 7.68
CA VAL A 145 3.42 -10.61 6.71
C VAL A 145 3.83 -9.15 6.84
N ILE A 146 4.46 -8.61 5.81
CA ILE A 146 4.93 -7.22 5.77
C ILE A 146 4.29 -6.51 4.59
N PHE A 147 3.69 -5.35 4.85
CA PHE A 147 3.23 -4.43 3.81
C PHE A 147 4.23 -3.29 3.64
N MET A 148 4.71 -3.08 2.43
CA MET A 148 5.71 -2.07 2.13
C MET A 148 5.63 -1.63 0.67
N ASP A 149 5.71 -0.31 0.46
CA ASP A 149 5.89 0.28 -0.85
C ASP A 149 7.27 0.93 -0.96
N MET A 150 8.14 0.32 -1.77
CA MET A 150 9.50 0.79 -2.00
C MET A 150 9.57 2.12 -2.79
N TYR A 151 8.50 2.49 -3.49
CA TYR A 151 8.43 3.69 -4.30
C TYR A 151 7.75 4.86 -3.57
N GLY A 152 7.20 4.62 -2.38
CA GLY A 152 6.69 5.66 -1.50
C GLY A 152 5.35 6.27 -1.92
N ASN A 153 4.53 5.55 -2.70
CA ASN A 153 3.15 5.95 -3.01
C ASN A 153 2.21 5.66 -1.83
N PHE A 154 2.54 4.68 -0.98
CA PHE A 154 1.77 4.37 0.23
C PHE A 154 2.68 4.19 1.46
N ASN A 155 2.19 4.66 2.61
CA ASN A 155 2.78 4.35 3.91
C ASN A 155 1.84 3.42 4.68
N PHE A 156 2.28 2.18 4.90
CA PHE A 156 1.44 1.16 5.54
C PHE A 156 1.59 1.19 7.06
N MET A 157 0.45 1.15 7.74
CA MET A 157 0.35 0.93 9.17
C MET A 157 -0.43 -0.35 9.41
N THR A 158 0.23 -1.41 9.89
CA THR A 158 -0.45 -2.64 10.28
C THR A 158 -1.14 -2.44 11.63
N ARG A 159 -2.36 -2.96 11.77
CA ARG A 159 -2.96 -3.14 13.09
C ARG A 159 -2.67 -4.56 13.56
N ASP A 160 -2.17 -4.68 14.77
CA ASP A 160 -2.16 -5.95 15.47
C ASP A 160 -3.62 -6.31 15.78
N THR A 161 -4.12 -7.39 15.21
CA THR A 161 -5.43 -7.99 15.52
C THR A 161 -5.24 -9.33 16.17
#